data_AF-A0A7C6UQ44-F1
#
_entry.id   AF-A0A7C6UQ44-F1
#
_cell.length_a   1.000
_cell.length_b   1.000
_cell.length_c   1.000
_cell.angle_alpha   90.00
_cell.angle_beta   90.00
_cell.angle_gamma   90.00
#
_symmetry.space_group_name_H-M   'P 1'
#
loop_
_entity.id
_entity.type
_entity.pdbx_description
1 polymer ?
#
loop_
_entity_poly.entity_id
_entity_poly.type
_entity_poly.pdbx_seq_one_letter_code
_entity_poly.pdbx_strand_id
1 'polypeptide(L)'
;MIKAEVSLYPVAPEEMSGIKGLSTHFLSEHGLDYDSYYAGTSLNTTIMGSPDHVWSALRQLFQENQENGCDVVMVTTLTDLE
;
A
#
# COMPACT_ATOMS: atom_id res chain seq x y z
N MET A 1 9.65 15.45 3.03
CA MET A 1 9.29 14.20 2.29
C MET A 1 8.50 13.34 3.26
N ILE A 2 7.58 12.48 2.84
CA ILE A 2 6.93 11.60 3.83
C ILE A 2 7.21 10.14 3.53
N LYS A 3 7.29 9.34 4.59
CA LYS A 3 7.35 7.89 4.57
C LYS A 3 6.06 7.34 5.17
N ALA A 4 5.44 6.40 4.47
CA ALA A 4 4.31 5.60 4.92
C ALA A 4 4.76 4.16 5.14
N GLU A 5 4.45 3.62 6.30
CA GLU A 5 4.55 2.19 6.60
C GLU A 5 3.12 1.67 6.71
N VAL A 6 2.78 0.75 5.82
CA VAL A 6 1.41 0.29 5.60
C VAL A 6 1.32 -1.21 5.83
N SER A 7 0.28 -1.63 6.54
CA SER A 7 -0.13 -3.03 6.66
C SER A 7 -1.53 -3.18 6.11
N LEU A 8 -1.68 -3.99 5.05
CA LEU A 8 -2.96 -4.40 4.49
C LEU A 8 -3.34 -5.78 5.01
N TYR A 9 -4.53 -5.90 5.56
CA TYR A 9 -5.11 -7.16 6.03
C TYR A 9 -6.38 -7.44 5.23
N PRO A 10 -6.58 -8.66 4.72
CA PRO A 10 -7.86 -9.01 4.13
C PRO A 10 -8.86 -9.16 5.27
N VAL A 11 -10.12 -8.78 5.03
CA VAL A 11 -11.19 -9.00 5.99
C VAL A 11 -11.44 -10.51 6.15
N ALA A 12 -11.42 -11.25 5.05
CA ALA A 12 -11.48 -12.71 5.05
C ALA A 12 -10.06 -13.31 4.88
N PRO A 13 -9.53 -14.07 5.85
CA PRO A 13 -8.16 -14.60 5.80
C PRO A 13 -7.82 -15.42 4.55
N GLU A 14 -8.81 -16.11 3.97
CA GLU A 14 -8.70 -16.85 2.72
C GLU A 14 -8.37 -15.98 1.49
N GLU A 15 -8.67 -14.68 1.54
CA GLU A 15 -8.40 -13.71 0.48
C GLU A 15 -6.97 -13.16 0.50
N MET A 16 -6.12 -13.66 1.39
CA MET A 16 -4.73 -13.20 1.52
C MET A 16 -3.93 -13.30 0.20
N SER A 17 -4.26 -14.29 -0.64
CA SER A 17 -3.65 -14.44 -1.98
C SER A 17 -4.16 -13.43 -3.02
N GLY A 18 -5.28 -12.77 -2.74
CA GLY A 18 -5.91 -11.76 -3.59
C GLY A 18 -5.41 -10.35 -3.34
N ILE A 19 -4.82 -10.08 -2.17
CA ILE A 19 -4.24 -8.78 -1.87
C ILE A 19 -3.04 -8.51 -2.77
N LYS A 20 -2.97 -7.29 -3.30
CA LYS A 20 -1.88 -6.83 -4.16
C LYS A 20 -1.34 -5.49 -3.68
N GLY A 21 -0.05 -5.32 -3.92
CA GLY A 21 0.61 -4.02 -3.77
C GLY A 21 0.36 -3.12 -4.99
N LEU A 22 1.01 -1.97 -5.00
CA LEU A 22 0.93 -1.03 -6.12
C LEU A 22 1.60 -1.62 -7.37
N SER A 23 1.03 -1.31 -8.54
CA SER A 23 1.61 -1.72 -9.82
C SER A 23 2.94 -1.02 -10.09
N THR A 24 3.86 -1.71 -10.77
CA THR A 24 5.16 -1.15 -11.18
C THR A 24 5.01 0.08 -12.08
N HIS A 25 3.93 0.14 -12.88
CA HIS A 25 3.59 1.31 -13.69
C HIS A 25 3.30 2.54 -12.82
N PHE A 26 2.41 2.38 -11.82
CA PHE A 26 2.05 3.46 -10.90
C PHE A 26 3.28 3.99 -10.14
N LEU A 27 4.14 3.08 -9.65
CA LEU A 27 5.37 3.43 -8.94
C LEU A 27 6.34 4.24 -9.82
N SER A 28 6.53 3.82 -11.07
CA SER A 28 7.39 4.49 -12.03
C SER A 28 6.88 5.89 -12.39
N GLU A 29 5.57 6.06 -12.57
CA GLU A 29 4.99 7.38 -12.90
C GLU A 29 5.14 8.40 -11.77
N HIS A 30 5.09 7.94 -10.52
CA HIS A 30 5.07 8.82 -9.35
C HIS A 30 6.45 8.96 -8.66
N GLY A 31 7.47 8.25 -9.14
CA GLY A 31 8.83 8.32 -8.59
C GLY A 31 8.90 7.94 -7.12
N LEU A 32 8.10 6.94 -6.71
CA LEU A 32 8.00 6.47 -5.32
C LEU A 32 9.11 5.46 -5.02
N ASP A 33 9.73 5.59 -3.85
CA ASP A 33 10.51 4.51 -3.25
C ASP A 33 9.54 3.55 -2.56
N TYR A 34 9.52 2.29 -3.01
CA TYR A 34 8.51 1.31 -2.65
C TYR A 34 9.15 -0.05 -2.39
N ASP A 35 8.84 -0.62 -1.24
CA ASP A 35 9.14 -2.01 -0.91
C ASP A 35 7.89 -2.68 -0.34
N SER A 36 7.72 -3.98 -0.60
CA SER A 36 6.59 -4.73 -0.06
C SER A 36 6.92 -6.20 0.17
N TYR A 37 6.37 -6.76 1.24
CA TYR A 37 6.54 -8.15 1.62
C TYR A 37 5.28 -8.71 2.28
N TYR A 38 5.02 -10.00 2.04
CA TYR A 38 3.95 -10.71 2.72
C TYR A 38 4.39 -11.16 4.12
N ALA A 39 3.59 -10.85 5.13
CA ALA A 39 3.83 -11.20 6.52
C ALA A 39 2.63 -11.95 7.10
N GLY A 40 2.60 -13.26 6.90
CA GLY A 40 1.60 -14.19 7.45
C GLY A 40 0.17 -13.93 6.98
N THR A 41 -0.45 -12.91 7.56
CA THR A 41 -1.84 -12.48 7.34
C THR A 41 -1.94 -11.06 6.80
N SER A 42 -0.84 -10.49 6.30
CA SER A 42 -0.81 -9.11 5.80
C SER A 42 0.15 -8.93 4.64
N LEU A 43 -0.13 -7.93 3.80
CA LEU A 43 0.85 -7.33 2.91
C LEU A 43 1.37 -6.06 3.57
N ASN A 44 2.65 -6.05 3.89
CA ASN A 44 3.31 -4.86 4.42
C ASN A 44 4.02 -4.14 3.29
N THR A 45 3.95 -2.82 3.30
CA THR A 45 4.67 -1.98 2.35
C THR A 45 5.24 -0.73 3.01
N THR A 46 6.41 -0.32 2.53
CA THR A 46 6.98 1.00 2.78
C THR A 46 6.85 1.82 1.50
N ILE A 47 6.33 3.03 1.62
CA ILE A 47 6.17 3.99 0.51
C ILE A 47 6.80 5.30 0.93
N MET A 48 7.71 5.86 0.13
CA MET A 48 8.35 7.14 0.44
C MET A 48 8.41 8.04 -0.80
N GLY A 49 8.17 9.33 -0.59
CA GLY A 49 8.16 10.32 -1.67
C GLY A 49 7.59 11.67 -1.27
N SER A 50 7.18 12.46 -2.27
CA SER A 50 6.47 13.71 -2.02
C SER A 50 5.13 13.43 -1.31
N PRO A 51 4.64 14.34 -0.45
CA PRO A 51 3.37 14.14 0.24
C PRO A 51 2.21 13.76 -0.70
N ASP A 52 2.04 14.50 -1.79
CA ASP A 52 0.93 14.29 -2.73
C ASP A 52 0.99 12.92 -3.41
N HIS A 53 2.18 12.45 -3.76
CA HIS A 53 2.35 11.13 -4.38
C HIS A 53 2.13 10.00 -3.38
N VAL A 54 2.61 10.14 -2.13
CA VAL A 54 2.38 9.13 -1.10
C VAL A 54 0.89 9.03 -0.74
N TRP A 55 0.18 10.16 -0.61
CA TRP A 55 -1.27 10.14 -0.37
C TRP A 55 -2.05 9.51 -1.54
N SER A 56 -1.65 9.80 -2.77
CA SER A 56 -2.24 9.19 -3.97
C SER A 56 -1.98 7.68 -4.00
N ALA A 57 -0.77 7.25 -3.63
CA ALA A 57 -0.38 5.85 -3.52
C ALA A 57 -1.21 5.09 -2.47
N LEU A 58 -1.41 5.66 -1.28
CA LEU A 58 -2.23 5.05 -0.23
C LEU A 58 -3.68 4.88 -0.69
N ARG A 59 -4.23 5.89 -1.36
CA ARG A 59 -5.59 5.82 -1.91
C ARG A 59 -5.68 4.72 -2.97
N GLN A 60 -4.76 4.70 -3.92
CA GLN A 60 -4.74 3.72 -5.00
C GLN A 60 -4.61 2.30 -4.44
N LEU A 61 -3.69 2.09 -3.50
CA LEU A 61 -3.47 0.79 -2.85
C LEU A 61 -4.74 0.27 -2.17
N PHE A 62 -5.48 1.14 -1.49
CA PHE A 62 -6.75 0.76 -0.86
C PHE A 62 -7.84 0.44 -1.89
N GLN A 63 -8.02 1.31 -2.89
CA GLN A 63 -9.09 1.20 -3.88
C GLN A 63 -8.91 0.02 -4.83
N GLU A 64 -7.69 -0.22 -5.33
CA GLU A 64 -7.42 -1.34 -6.25
C GLU A 64 -7.73 -2.70 -5.60
N ASN A 65 -7.43 -2.87 -4.31
CA ASN A 65 -7.76 -4.12 -3.62
C ASN A 65 -9.27 -4.32 -3.48
N GLN A 66 -10.01 -3.26 -3.14
CA GLN A 66 -11.47 -3.30 -3.09
C GLN A 66 -12.10 -3.58 -4.46
N GLU A 67 -11.62 -2.93 -5.52
CA GLU A 67 -12.11 -3.14 -6.89
C GLU A 67 -11.84 -4.56 -7.41
N ASN A 68 -10.79 -5.21 -6.91
CA ASN A 68 -10.49 -6.61 -7.19
C ASN A 68 -11.30 -7.61 -6.34
N GLY A 69 -12.26 -7.12 -5.54
CA GLY A 69 -13.14 -7.93 -4.72
C GLY A 69 -12.48 -8.43 -3.42
N CYS A 70 -11.38 -7.83 -2.99
CA CYS A 70 -10.77 -8.09 -1.70
C CYS A 70 -11.07 -6.94 -0.74
N ASP A 71 -11.94 -7.20 0.23
CA ASP A 71 -12.18 -6.22 1.29
C ASP A 71 -10.95 -6.18 2.20
N VAL A 72 -10.39 -4.99 2.39
CA VAL A 72 -9.15 -4.82 3.15
C VAL A 72 -9.29 -3.83 4.29
N VAL A 73 -8.60 -4.11 5.38
CA VAL A 73 -8.26 -3.14 6.42
C VAL A 73 -6.85 -2.65 6.14
N MET A 74 -6.68 -1.33 6.01
CA MET A 74 -5.37 -0.70 5.82
C MET A 74 -5.00 0.11 7.05
N VAL A 75 -3.88 -0.24 7.69
CA VAL A 75 -3.28 0.54 8.77
C VAL A 75 -2.05 1.24 8.21
N THR A 76 -1.97 2.56 8.41
CA THR A 76 -0.87 3.36 7.91
C THR A 76 -0.25 4.19 9.04
N THR A 77 1.06 4.08 9.19
CA THR A 77 1.86 5.00 10.00
C THR A 77 2.60 5.96 9.08
N LEU A 78 2.53 7.25 9.37
CA LEU A 78 3.16 8.31 8.57
C LEU A 78 4.25 9.00 9.38
N THR A 79 5.40 9.20 8.74
CA THR A 79 6.52 9.99 9.26
C THR A 79 6.82 11.12 8.29
N ASP A 80 6.88 12.35 8.79
CA ASP A 80 7.46 13.46 8.03
C ASP A 80 8.97 13.42 8.19
N LEU A 81 9.67 13.45 7.06
CA LEU A 81 11.12 13.42 6.95
C LEU A 81 11.56 14.81 6.47
N GLU A 82 12.17 15.56 7.38
CA GLU A 82 12.84 16.85 7.10
C GLU A 82 14.06 16.67 6.18
#